data_AF-A0A8T4I9A8-F1
#
_entry.id   AF-A0A8T4I9A8-F1
#
_cell.length_a   1.000
_cell.length_b   1.000
_cell.length_c   1.000
_cell.angle_alpha   90.00
_cell.angle_beta   90.00
_cell.angle_gamma   90.00
#
_symmetry.space_group_name_H-M   'P 1'
#
loop_
_entity.id
_entity.type
_entity.pdbx_description
1 polymer ?
#
loop_
_entity_poly.entity_id
_entity_poly.type
_entity_poly.pdbx_seq_one_letter_code
_entity_poly.pdbx_strand_id
1 'polypeptide(L)' 'CDCQLCHSNYRDYENRRYRLRGYGTWQPLADAQPVREHVSALGAAGYTITSIAAASDTDAATLQRVLYGPSRTLR' A
#
# COMPACT_ATOMS: atom_id res chain seq x y z
N CYS A 1 -2.13 -7.96 -19.08
CA CYS A 1 -1.75 -9.25 -19.67
C CYS A 1 -3.03 -10.05 -19.84
N ASP A 2 -3.27 -10.64 -21.02
CA ASP A 2 -4.43 -11.51 -21.27
C ASP A 2 -4.09 -13.01 -21.12
N CYS A 3 -2.94 -13.30 -20.49
CA CYS A 3 -2.50 -14.64 -20.23
C CYS A 3 -3.40 -15.34 -19.20
N GLN A 4 -3.67 -16.62 -19.42
CA GLN A 4 -4.58 -17.41 -18.58
C GLN A 4 -4.20 -17.39 -17.09
N LEU A 5 -2.89 -17.35 -16.78
CA LEU A 5 -2.38 -17.24 -15.41
C LEU A 5 -2.78 -15.93 -14.72
N CYS A 6 -2.73 -14.80 -15.44
CA CYS A 6 -3.18 -13.52 -14.89
C CYS A 6 -4.69 -13.52 -14.65
N HIS A 7 -5.47 -14.10 -15.58
CA HIS A 7 -6.92 -14.22 -15.40
C HIS A 7 -7.30 -15.15 -14.24
N SER A 8 -6.61 -16.28 -14.06
CA SER A 8 -6.87 -17.19 -12.94
C SER A 8 -6.53 -16.53 -11.59
N ASN A 9 -5.35 -15.90 -11.47
CA ASN A 9 -4.95 -15.22 -10.24
C ASN A 9 -5.90 -14.08 -9.87
N TYR A 10 -6.35 -13.30 -10.86
CA TYR A 10 -7.36 -12.25 -10.64
C TYR A 10 -8.69 -12.82 -10.17
N ARG A 11 -9.19 -13.89 -10.81
CA ARG A 11 -10.44 -14.56 -10.41
C ARG A 11 -10.32 -15.13 -9.00
N ASP A 12 -9.19 -15.72 -8.64
CA ASP A 12 -8.97 -16.27 -7.31
C ASP A 12 -8.96 -15.18 -6.24
N TYR A 13 -8.31 -14.05 -6.51
CA TYR A 13 -8.35 -12.87 -5.65
C TYR A 13 -9.77 -12.35 -5.45
N GLU A 14 -10.53 -12.12 -6.53
CA GLU A 14 -11.89 -11.61 -6.46
C GLU A 14 -12.84 -12.59 -5.75
N ASN A 15 -12.71 -13.89 -6.02
CA ASN A 15 -13.49 -14.93 -5.34
C ASN A 15 -13.20 -14.95 -3.83
N ARG A 16 -11.92 -14.87 -3.43
CA ARG A 16 -11.53 -14.79 -2.02
C ARG A 16 -12.09 -13.53 -1.37
N ARG A 17 -11.95 -12.38 -2.03
CA ARG A 17 -12.47 -11.09 -1.55
C ARG A 17 -13.98 -11.11 -1.37
N TYR A 18 -14.72 -11.68 -2.33
CA TYR A 18 -16.18 -11.83 -2.25
C TYR A 18 -16.59 -12.65 -1.02
N ARG A 19 -15.95 -13.81 -0.79
CA ARG A 19 -16.21 -14.65 0.38
C ARG A 19 -15.91 -13.93 1.69
N LEU A 20 -14.74 -13.29 1.81
CA LEU A 20 -14.36 -12.55 3.01
C LEU A 20 -15.34 -11.39 3.32
N ARG A 21 -15.85 -10.71 2.28
CA ARG A 21 -16.89 -9.68 2.44
C ARG A 21 -18.20 -10.30 2.93
N GLY A 22 -18.64 -11.40 2.33
CA GLY A 22 -19.85 -12.12 2.76
C GLY A 22 -19.77 -12.63 4.20
N TYR A 23 -18.57 -13.01 4.67
CA TYR A 23 -18.33 -13.44 6.05
C TYR A 23 -18.14 -12.28 7.04
N GLY A 24 -18.09 -11.03 6.56
CA GLY A 24 -17.78 -9.87 7.40
C GLY A 24 -16.34 -9.83 7.92
N THR A 25 -15.46 -10.70 7.42
CA THR A 25 -14.05 -10.80 7.83
C THR A 25 -13.09 -10.11 6.86
N TRP A 26 -13.61 -9.36 5.90
CA TRP A 26 -12.79 -8.61 4.96
C TRP A 26 -12.09 -7.44 5.65
N GLN A 27 -10.78 -7.55 5.78
CA GLN A 27 -9.90 -6.49 6.26
C GLN A 27 -9.02 -6.03 5.08
N PRO A 28 -9.44 -4.98 4.34
CA PRO A 28 -8.68 -4.48 3.19
C PRO A 28 -7.41 -3.74 3.57
N LEU A 29 -7.33 -3.29 4.83
CA LEU A 29 -6.23 -2.49 5.34
C LEU A 29 -5.30 -3.38 6.14
N ALA A 30 -4.01 -3.31 5.84
CA ALA A 30 -2.95 -3.87 6.66
C ALA A 30 -2.34 -2.77 7.55
N ASP A 31 -1.72 -3.17 8.66
CA ASP A 31 -0.98 -2.23 9.47
C ASP A 31 0.22 -1.67 8.68
N ALA A 32 0.27 -0.34 8.60
CA ALA A 32 1.33 0.39 7.91
C ALA A 32 2.52 0.71 8.83
N GLN A 33 2.49 0.31 10.10
CA GLN A 33 3.56 0.57 11.08
C GLN A 33 4.96 0.12 10.61
N PRO A 34 5.15 -1.09 10.03
CA PRO A 34 6.47 -1.51 9.55
C PRO A 34 7.04 -0.60 8.47
N VAL A 35 6.18 -0.04 7.62
CA VAL A 35 6.59 0.90 6.57
C VAL A 35 7.01 2.23 7.18
N ARG A 36 6.28 2.73 8.19
CA ARG A 36 6.63 3.97 8.90
C ARG A 36 8.00 3.85 9.58
N GLU A 37 8.25 2.73 10.26
CA GLU A 37 9.52 2.45 10.92
C GLU A 37 10.67 2.41 9.91
N HIS A 38 10.48 1.74 8.78
CA HIS A 38 11.50 1.66 7.74
C HIS A 38 11.84 3.03 7.13
N VAL A 39 10.81 3.81 6.80
CA VAL A 39 11.01 5.17 6.25
C VAL A 39 11.67 6.09 7.28
N SER A 40 11.34 5.96 8.56
CA SER A 40 12.01 6.71 9.63
C SER A 40 13.50 6.34 9.75
N ALA A 41 13.83 5.05 9.65
CA ALA A 41 15.22 4.59 9.64
C ALA A 41 16.02 5.15 8.45
N LEU A 42 15.41 5.20 7.26
CA LEU A 42 16.01 5.83 6.07
C LEU A 42 16.19 7.35 6.26
N GLY A 43 15.22 8.03 6.86
CA GLY A 43 15.34 9.45 7.22
C GLY A 43 16.48 9.70 8.20
N ALA A 44 16.65 8.85 9.21
CA ALA A 44 17.77 8.91 10.15
C ALA A 44 19.13 8.65 9.48
N ALA A 45 19.16 7.86 8.42
CA ALA A 45 20.33 7.65 7.57
C ALA A 45 20.58 8.79 6.55
N GLY A 46 19.73 9.82 6.52
CA GLY A 46 19.89 11.01 5.69
C GLY A 46 19.15 10.98 4.34
N TYR A 47 18.32 9.97 4.08
CA TYR A 47 17.52 9.91 2.85
C TYR A 47 16.29 10.82 2.94
N THR A 48 15.94 11.44 1.81
CA THR A 48 14.73 12.24 1.68
C THR A 48 13.55 11.39 1.23
N ILE A 49 12.32 11.81 1.52
CA ILE A 49 11.12 11.11 1.02
C ILE A 49 11.14 11.00 -0.51
N THR A 50 11.65 12.01 -1.21
CA THR A 50 11.77 11.99 -2.67
C THR A 50 12.78 10.96 -3.18
N SER A 51 13.90 10.74 -2.50
CA SER A 51 14.87 9.72 -2.90
C SER A 51 14.37 8.31 -2.61
N ILE A 52 13.66 8.13 -1.48
CA ILE A 52 13.01 6.88 -1.12
C ILE A 52 11.92 6.53 -2.16
N ALA A 53 11.07 7.49 -2.50
CA ALA A 53 10.03 7.36 -3.52
C ALA A 53 10.60 6.92 -4.88
N ALA A 54 11.67 7.58 -5.34
CA ALA A 54 12.34 7.23 -6.58
C ALA A 54 12.96 5.83 -6.55
N ALA A 55 13.56 5.43 -5.42
CA ALA A 55 14.16 4.11 -5.27
C ALA A 55 13.13 2.98 -5.17
N SER A 56 11.93 3.25 -4.66
CA SER A 56 10.85 2.27 -4.48
C SER A 56 9.81 2.29 -5.61
N ASP A 57 10.03 3.07 -6.67
CA ASP A 57 9.06 3.31 -7.75
C ASP A 57 7.65 3.64 -7.21
N THR A 58 7.61 4.50 -6.20
CA THR A 58 6.38 4.89 -5.49
C THR A 58 6.23 6.39 -5.50
N ASP A 59 4.99 6.88 -5.56
CA ASP A 59 4.73 8.32 -5.48
C ASP A 59 5.05 8.90 -4.08
N ALA A 60 5.68 10.07 -4.05
CA ALA A 60 6.05 10.74 -2.81
C ALA A 60 4.83 11.10 -1.94
N ALA A 61 3.68 11.44 -2.55
CA ALA A 61 2.46 11.70 -1.78
C ALA A 61 1.90 10.42 -1.14
N THR A 62 2.15 9.24 -1.72
CA THR A 62 1.85 7.96 -1.09
C THR A 62 2.68 7.75 0.18
N LEU A 63 4.00 7.98 0.12
CA LEU A 63 4.85 7.91 1.32
C LEU A 63 4.43 8.94 2.39
N GLN A 64 4.08 10.16 1.99
CA GLN A 64 3.57 11.16 2.93
C GLN A 64 2.28 10.72 3.62
N ARG A 65 1.34 10.11 2.89
CA ARG A 65 0.08 9.58 3.47
C ARG A 65 0.33 8.43 4.44
N VAL A 66 1.33 7.59 4.18
CA VAL A 66 1.72 6.51 5.10
C VAL A 66 2.29 7.06 6.39
N LEU A 67 3.11 8.11 6.31
CA LEU A 67 3.77 8.73 7.46
C LEU A 67 2.84 9.60 8.31
N TYR A 68 2.07 10.48 7.66
CA TYR A 68 1.33 11.54 8.33
C TYR A 68 -0.19 11.36 8.27
N GLY A 69 -0.66 10.30 7.62
CA GLY A 69 -2.06 10.12 7.30
C GLY A 69 -2.51 10.95 6.08
N PRO A 70 -3.75 10.76 5.62
CA PRO A 70 -4.30 11.56 4.54
C PRO A 70 -4.35 13.04 4.94
N SER A 71 -3.88 13.92 4.06
CA SER A 71 -4.11 15.35 4.22
C SER A 71 -5.62 15.58 4.25
N ARG A 72 -6.10 16.22 5.31
CA ARG A 72 -7.51 16.58 5.47
C ARG A 72 -7.85 17.75 4.56
N THR A 73 -7.67 17.59 3.25
CA THR A 73 -8.30 18.45 2.26
C THR A 73 -9.71 17.91 2.08
N LEU A 74 -10.58 18.24 3.04
CA LEU A 74 -12.02 18.03 2.90
C LEU A 74 -12.47 18.81 1.66
N ARG A 75 -13.05 18.10 0.69
CA ARG A 75 -13.94 18.69 -0.31
C ARG A 75 -15.37 18.30 0.06
#